data_AF-F9GC96-F1
#
_entry.id   AF-F9GC96-F1
#
_cell.length_a   1.000
_cell.length_b   1.000
_cell.length_c   1.000
_cell.angle_alpha   90.00
_cell.angle_beta   90.00
_cell.angle_gamma   90.00
#
_symmetry.space_group_name_H-M   'P 1'
#
loop_
_entity.id
_entity.type
_entity.pdbx_description
1 polymer ?
#
loop_
_entity_poly.entity_id
_entity_poly.type
_entity_poly.pdbx_seq_one_letter_code
_entity_poly.pdbx_strand_id
1 'polypeptide(L)'
;MGVFQKGAGLVLFLAQFAPVQSMKLDSKNGILDASKGLAGDLISFYKGNETGQTPGLLPERTMGTDGYYWYQSGAFMGSFVDYWQLTGDKTYNKLVTEGIQWQVGKGKDFMPANNTASMGNDDQSIWAFAALTAAEYGYPEPSE
;
A
#
# COMPACT_ATOMS: atom_id res chain seq x y z
N MET A 1 -44.04 -10.29 -38.63
CA MET A 1 -43.79 -8.88 -38.30
C MET A 1 -43.20 -8.82 -36.91
N GLY A 2 -41.89 -8.54 -36.81
CA GLY A 2 -41.12 -8.60 -35.57
C GLY A 2 -41.21 -7.29 -34.79
N VAL A 3 -41.33 -7.41 -33.47
CA VAL A 3 -41.25 -6.30 -32.51
C VAL A 3 -40.22 -6.69 -31.47
N PHE A 4 -38.93 -6.43 -31.72
CA PHE A 4 -37.90 -6.32 -30.69
C PHE A 4 -36.73 -5.50 -31.28
N GLN A 5 -35.98 -4.82 -30.41
CA GLN A 5 -34.80 -3.97 -30.69
C GLN A 5 -35.05 -2.49 -31.01
N LYS A 6 -35.51 -1.71 -30.02
CA LYS A 6 -35.19 -0.26 -29.98
C LYS A 6 -34.75 0.29 -28.61
N GLY A 7 -34.61 -0.54 -27.57
CA GLY A 7 -34.37 -0.07 -26.20
C GLY A 7 -32.91 -0.06 -25.71
N ALA A 8 -31.98 -0.78 -26.36
CA ALA A 8 -30.65 -1.06 -25.76
C ALA A 8 -29.55 -0.04 -26.09
N GLY A 9 -29.75 0.86 -27.06
CA GLY A 9 -28.68 1.74 -27.56
C GLY A 9 -28.40 2.97 -26.68
N LEU A 10 -29.38 3.44 -25.89
CA LEU A 10 -29.27 4.73 -25.21
C LEU A 10 -28.49 4.67 -23.88
N VAL A 11 -28.45 3.49 -23.23
CA VAL A 11 -27.77 3.32 -21.92
C VAL A 11 -26.25 3.19 -22.07
N LEU A 12 -25.77 2.68 -23.22
CA LEU A 12 -24.34 2.49 -23.49
C LEU A 12 -23.58 3.79 -23.81
N PHE A 13 -24.27 4.88 -24.15
CA PHE A 13 -23.62 6.16 -24.46
C PHE A 13 -23.30 7.02 -23.22
N LEU A 14 -23.97 6.79 -22.08
CA LEU A 14 -23.74 7.55 -20.85
C LEU A 14 -22.56 7.03 -20.02
N ALA A 15 -22.09 5.80 -20.28
CA ALA A 15 -20.94 5.21 -19.60
C ALA A 15 -19.58 5.79 -20.06
N GLN A 16 -19.55 6.62 -21.11
CA GLN A 16 -18.31 7.19 -21.67
C GLN A 16 -17.82 8.47 -20.96
N PHE A 17 -18.54 8.94 -19.94
CA PHE A 17 -18.12 10.07 -19.10
C PHE A 17 -17.78 9.62 -17.68
N ALA A 18 -17.16 8.45 -17.51
CA ALA A 18 -16.33 8.28 -16.33
C ALA A 18 -15.26 9.39 -16.40
N PRO A 19 -15.18 10.33 -15.44
CA PRO A 19 -14.08 11.26 -15.43
C PRO A 19 -12.81 10.41 -15.40
N VAL A 20 -11.99 10.49 -16.44
CA VAL A 20 -10.57 10.20 -16.26
C VAL A 20 -10.16 11.16 -15.17
N GLN A 21 -9.86 10.63 -13.98
CA GLN A 21 -9.39 11.44 -12.87
C GLN A 21 -8.03 12.00 -13.29
N SER A 22 -8.03 13.13 -13.99
CA SER A 22 -6.81 13.79 -14.40
C SER A 22 -6.13 14.27 -13.13
N MET A 23 -5.01 13.65 -12.76
CA MET A 23 -4.18 14.14 -11.66
C MET A 23 -3.66 15.52 -12.05
N LYS A 24 -3.99 16.54 -11.25
CA LYS A 24 -3.45 17.89 -11.45
C LYS A 24 -2.07 17.93 -10.81
N LEU A 25 -1.01 18.02 -11.60
CA LEU A 25 0.37 17.97 -11.11
C LEU A 25 1.13 19.31 -11.30
N ASP A 26 0.41 20.37 -11.66
CA ASP A 26 0.93 21.69 -12.02
C ASP A 26 1.03 22.66 -10.83
N SER A 27 0.56 22.25 -9.65
CA SER A 27 0.57 23.06 -8.43
C SER A 27 0.81 22.19 -7.21
N LYS A 28 1.33 22.79 -6.13
CA LYS A 28 1.55 22.09 -4.86
C LYS A 28 0.27 21.40 -4.37
N ASN A 29 -0.87 22.11 -4.37
CA ASN A 29 -2.14 21.55 -3.92
C ASN A 29 -2.60 20.40 -4.83
N GLY A 30 -2.45 20.55 -6.15
CA GLY A 30 -2.77 19.47 -7.09
C GLY A 30 -1.94 18.22 -6.82
N ILE A 31 -0.62 18.36 -6.61
CA ILE A 31 0.28 17.24 -6.30
C ILE A 31 -0.14 16.58 -4.99
N LEU A 32 -0.42 17.35 -3.94
CA LEU A 32 -0.89 16.81 -2.65
C LEU A 32 -2.22 16.06 -2.78
N ASP A 33 -3.18 16.60 -3.53
CA ASP A 33 -4.47 15.96 -3.78
C ASP A 33 -4.31 14.66 -4.58
N ALA A 34 -3.44 14.66 -5.59
CA ALA A 34 -3.13 13.48 -6.38
C ALA A 34 -2.41 12.41 -5.54
N SER A 35 -1.42 12.79 -4.74
CA SER A 35 -0.73 11.89 -3.81
C SER A 35 -1.69 11.27 -2.80
N LYS A 36 -2.63 12.06 -2.25
CA LYS A 36 -3.66 11.55 -1.34
C LYS A 36 -4.59 10.55 -2.03
N GLY A 37 -4.99 10.82 -3.27
CA GLY A 37 -5.78 9.88 -4.07
C GLY A 37 -5.04 8.56 -4.29
N LEU A 38 -3.78 8.63 -4.74
CA LEU A 38 -2.93 7.45 -4.95
C LEU A 38 -2.67 6.67 -3.67
N ALA A 39 -2.46 7.34 -2.52
CA ALA A 39 -2.32 6.69 -1.23
C ALA A 39 -3.62 5.97 -0.81
N GLY A 40 -4.78 6.57 -1.09
CA GLY A 40 -6.10 5.95 -0.89
C GLY A 40 -6.33 4.73 -1.78
N ASP A 41 -5.88 4.76 -3.02
CA ASP A 41 -5.94 3.61 -3.93
C ASP A 41 -4.95 2.52 -3.48
N LEU A 42 -3.72 2.89 -3.10
CA LEU A 42 -2.69 1.95 -2.68
C LEU A 42 -3.07 1.22 -1.38
N ILE A 43 -3.59 1.94 -0.37
CA ILE A 43 -4.00 1.31 0.89
C ILE A 43 -5.15 0.30 0.69
N SER A 44 -5.94 0.42 -0.38
CA SER A 44 -7.05 -0.50 -0.66
C SER A 44 -6.61 -1.96 -0.88
N PHE A 45 -5.36 -2.16 -1.31
CA PHE A 45 -4.75 -3.48 -1.47
C PHE A 45 -4.34 -4.12 -0.13
N TYR A 46 -4.21 -3.32 0.92
CA TYR A 46 -3.75 -3.81 2.22
C TYR A 46 -4.90 -4.38 3.04
N LYS A 47 -4.65 -5.58 3.59
CA LYS A 47 -5.58 -6.33 4.42
C LYS A 47 -4.99 -6.70 5.77
N GLY A 48 -3.71 -6.43 6.02
CA GLY A 48 -3.00 -6.86 7.22
C GLY A 48 -3.55 -6.30 8.54
N ASN A 49 -4.39 -5.27 8.51
CA ASN A 49 -5.08 -4.72 9.70
C ASN A 49 -6.47 -5.32 9.95
N GLU A 50 -6.94 -6.24 9.09
CA GLU A 50 -8.21 -6.93 9.28
C GLU A 50 -8.05 -8.12 10.24
N THR A 51 -9.11 -8.49 10.96
CA THR A 51 -9.09 -9.60 11.91
C THR A 51 -8.64 -10.91 11.25
N GLY A 52 -7.64 -11.56 11.82
CA GLY A 52 -7.09 -12.82 11.31
C GLY A 52 -6.04 -12.67 10.20
N GLN A 53 -5.74 -11.43 9.79
CA GLN A 53 -4.63 -11.14 8.89
C GLN A 53 -3.35 -10.82 9.67
N THR A 54 -2.24 -10.70 8.93
CA THR A 54 -0.93 -10.41 9.52
C THR A 54 -0.52 -8.97 9.24
N PRO A 55 -0.36 -8.11 10.26
CA PRO A 55 0.13 -6.76 10.07
C PRO A 55 1.47 -6.73 9.33
N GLY A 56 1.63 -5.73 8.47
CA GLY A 56 2.83 -5.57 7.66
C GLY A 56 2.79 -6.33 6.34
N LEU A 57 1.82 -7.21 6.09
CA LEU A 57 1.76 -8.01 4.87
C LEU A 57 0.61 -7.58 3.94
N LEU A 58 0.95 -7.43 2.66
CA LEU A 58 -0.02 -7.48 1.58
C LEU A 58 -0.50 -8.94 1.38
N PRO A 59 -1.63 -9.17 0.69
CA PRO A 59 -2.10 -10.52 0.37
C PRO A 59 -1.01 -11.37 -0.29
N GLU A 60 -0.50 -12.35 0.44
CA GLU A 60 0.68 -13.08 0.04
C GLU A 60 0.40 -14.03 -1.13
N ARG A 61 1.42 -14.23 -1.96
CA ARG A 61 1.42 -15.28 -2.98
C ARG A 61 1.48 -16.64 -2.30
N THR A 62 0.52 -17.51 -2.62
CA THR A 62 0.54 -18.94 -2.26
C THR A 62 0.54 -19.80 -3.52
N MET A 63 0.78 -21.11 -3.40
CA MET A 63 0.70 -22.00 -4.56
C MET A 63 -0.70 -21.93 -5.20
N GLY A 64 -0.78 -21.34 -6.39
CA GLY A 64 -2.03 -21.18 -7.13
C GLY A 64 -2.77 -19.85 -6.93
N THR A 65 -2.22 -18.91 -6.15
CA THR A 65 -2.76 -17.54 -6.05
C THR A 65 -1.77 -16.51 -6.58
N ASP A 66 -2.27 -15.53 -7.33
CA ASP A 66 -1.52 -14.30 -7.54
C ASP A 66 -1.50 -13.51 -6.24
N GLY A 67 -0.34 -12.97 -5.89
CA GLY A 67 -0.12 -12.23 -4.66
C GLY A 67 1.29 -11.66 -4.61
N TYR A 68 1.60 -11.05 -3.47
CA TYR A 68 2.85 -10.32 -3.25
C TYR A 68 3.87 -11.17 -2.48
N TYR A 69 5.16 -10.91 -2.74
CA TYR A 69 6.25 -11.42 -1.92
C TYR A 69 6.43 -10.54 -0.67
N TRP A 70 7.05 -11.12 0.37
CA TRP A 70 7.27 -10.46 1.65
C TRP A 70 7.96 -9.08 1.52
N TYR A 71 9.00 -8.97 0.69
CA TYR A 71 9.69 -7.69 0.48
C TYR A 71 8.80 -6.60 -0.13
N GLN A 72 7.82 -6.97 -0.97
CA GLN A 72 6.93 -5.99 -1.58
C GLN A 72 6.04 -5.33 -0.51
N SER A 73 5.72 -6.06 0.55
CA SER A 73 5.04 -5.49 1.71
C SER A 73 5.95 -4.53 2.48
N GLY A 74 7.25 -4.81 2.56
CA GLY A 74 8.24 -3.86 3.10
C GLY A 74 8.34 -2.57 2.29
N ALA A 75 8.40 -2.70 0.96
CA ALA A 75 8.39 -1.54 0.04
C ALA A 75 7.08 -0.73 0.16
N PHE A 76 5.95 -1.41 0.36
CA PHE A 76 4.66 -0.77 0.62
C PHE A 76 4.70 0.06 1.91
N MET A 77 5.22 -0.49 3.01
CA MET A 77 5.35 0.24 4.28
C MET A 77 6.27 1.46 4.13
N GLY A 78 7.43 1.29 3.49
CA GLY A 78 8.37 2.39 3.21
C GLY A 78 7.74 3.51 2.37
N SER A 79 6.92 3.15 1.37
CA SER A 79 6.20 4.14 0.54
C SER A 79 5.25 5.02 1.36
N PHE A 80 4.63 4.49 2.42
CA PHE A 80 3.79 5.30 3.31
C PHE A 80 4.58 6.15 4.30
N VAL A 81 5.80 5.73 4.66
CA VAL A 81 6.74 6.59 5.41
C VAL A 81 7.13 7.81 4.56
N ASP A 82 7.49 7.59 3.29
CA ASP A 82 7.75 8.68 2.33
C ASP A 82 6.52 9.56 2.12
N TYR A 83 5.35 8.96 1.92
CA TYR A 83 4.09 9.70 1.76
C TYR A 83 3.84 10.64 2.94
N TRP A 84 3.96 10.14 4.17
CA TRP A 84 3.79 10.96 5.37
C TRP A 84 4.75 12.14 5.36
N GLN A 85 6.04 11.89 5.07
CA GLN A 85 7.03 12.96 5.11
C GLN A 85 6.83 14.00 4.01
N LEU A 86 6.49 13.55 2.80
CA LEU A 86 6.34 14.42 1.63
C LEU A 86 5.04 15.24 1.66
N THR A 87 3.99 14.73 2.30
CA THR A 87 2.65 15.36 2.29
C THR A 87 2.23 15.95 3.63
N GLY A 88 2.82 15.48 4.74
CA GLY A 88 2.39 15.78 6.10
C GLY A 88 1.12 15.04 6.54
N ASP A 89 0.54 14.18 5.70
CA ASP A 89 -0.65 13.41 6.02
C ASP A 89 -0.31 12.23 6.94
N LYS A 90 -0.96 12.19 8.11
CA LYS A 90 -0.72 11.21 9.17
C LYS A 90 -1.72 10.06 9.17
N THR A 91 -2.66 10.02 8.22
CA THR A 91 -3.79 9.08 8.21
C THR A 91 -3.36 7.61 8.38
N TYR A 92 -2.24 7.21 7.79
CA TYR A 92 -1.79 5.82 7.79
C TYR A 92 -0.72 5.50 8.84
N ASN A 93 -0.28 6.48 9.64
CA ASN A 93 0.95 6.30 10.40
C ASN A 93 0.89 5.14 11.39
N LYS A 94 -0.21 5.03 12.14
CA LYS A 94 -0.41 3.94 13.11
C LYS A 94 -0.34 2.57 12.43
N LEU A 95 -0.99 2.42 11.28
CA LEU A 95 -1.05 1.17 10.52
C LEU A 95 0.35 0.77 10.02
N VAL A 96 1.11 1.74 9.52
CA VAL A 96 2.47 1.53 9.02
C VAL A 96 3.43 1.18 10.16
N THR A 97 3.34 1.89 11.29
CA THR A 97 4.13 1.58 12.49
C THR A 97 3.86 0.15 12.95
N GLU A 98 2.60 -0.22 13.08
CA GLU A 98 2.17 -1.57 13.48
C GLU A 98 2.70 -2.63 12.50
N GLY A 99 2.61 -2.37 11.20
CA GLY A 99 3.10 -3.27 10.16
C GLY A 99 4.62 -3.47 10.18
N ILE A 100 5.40 -2.39 10.29
CA ILE A 100 6.86 -2.49 10.40
C ILE A 100 7.26 -3.25 11.68
N GLN A 101 6.66 -2.89 12.82
CA GLN A 101 6.98 -3.53 14.10
C GLN A 101 6.62 -5.01 14.14
N TRP A 102 5.55 -5.43 13.46
CA TRP A 102 5.18 -6.85 13.38
C TRP A 102 6.23 -7.69 12.64
N GLN A 103 6.93 -7.10 11.67
CA GLN A 103 7.84 -7.81 10.77
C GLN A 103 9.31 -7.81 11.22
N VAL A 104 9.65 -7.17 12.35
CA VAL A 104 11.04 -7.06 12.83
C VAL A 104 11.66 -8.39 13.26
N GLY A 105 10.85 -9.41 13.54
CA GLY A 105 11.31 -10.70 14.05
C GLY A 105 11.78 -10.66 15.51
N LYS A 106 12.08 -11.83 16.10
CA LYS A 106 12.51 -11.93 17.51
C LYS A 106 13.85 -11.23 17.78
N GLY A 107 14.73 -11.21 16.78
CA GLY A 107 16.04 -10.55 16.84
C GLY A 107 16.01 -9.04 16.64
N LYS A 108 14.84 -8.47 16.27
CA LYS A 108 14.70 -7.08 15.82
C LYS A 108 15.62 -6.73 14.65
N ASP A 109 15.77 -7.68 13.72
CA ASP A 109 16.72 -7.67 12.61
C ASP A 109 16.03 -7.82 11.24
N PHE A 110 14.70 -7.77 11.22
CA PHE A 110 13.87 -8.08 10.05
C PHE A 110 14.13 -9.49 9.51
N MET A 111 14.41 -10.45 10.40
CA MET A 111 14.48 -11.88 10.07
C MET A 111 13.36 -12.67 10.76
N PRO A 112 12.07 -12.44 10.43
CA PRO A 112 10.99 -13.20 11.03
C PRO A 112 11.05 -14.66 10.60
N ALA A 113 10.94 -15.58 11.58
CA ALA A 113 11.10 -17.02 11.36
C ALA A 113 10.16 -17.61 10.29
N ASN A 114 8.99 -17.00 10.09
CA ASN A 114 8.02 -17.45 9.10
C ASN A 114 8.46 -17.17 7.65
N ASN A 115 9.41 -16.25 7.42
CA ASN A 115 9.86 -15.87 6.07
C ASN A 115 11.23 -16.45 5.71
N THR A 116 11.83 -17.29 6.58
CA THR A 116 13.20 -17.80 6.40
C THR A 116 13.44 -18.56 5.10
N ALA A 117 12.41 -19.19 4.53
CA ALA A 117 12.54 -19.96 3.28
C ALA A 117 12.64 -19.06 2.02
N SER A 118 12.25 -17.78 2.11
CA SER A 118 12.20 -16.84 0.99
C SER A 118 12.99 -15.56 1.26
N MET A 119 13.84 -15.54 2.28
CA MET A 119 14.52 -14.32 2.74
C MET A 119 15.87 -14.15 2.02
N GLY A 120 15.88 -13.40 0.92
CA GLY A 120 17.09 -12.84 0.34
C GLY A 120 17.62 -11.65 1.16
N ASN A 121 18.87 -11.27 0.90
CA ASN A 121 19.47 -10.08 1.51
C ASN A 121 18.73 -8.81 1.07
N ASP A 122 18.25 -8.78 -0.18
CA ASP A 122 17.43 -7.71 -0.74
C ASP A 122 16.08 -7.62 -0.03
N ASP A 123 15.42 -8.75 0.26
CA ASP A 123 14.17 -8.75 1.01
C ASP A 123 14.34 -8.13 2.41
N GLN A 124 15.35 -8.57 3.16
CA GLN A 124 15.66 -8.03 4.48
C GLN A 124 16.03 -6.54 4.41
N SER A 125 16.85 -6.16 3.42
CA SER A 125 17.33 -4.79 3.27
C SER A 125 16.20 -3.81 2.97
N ILE A 126 15.17 -4.21 2.22
CA ILE A 126 14.02 -3.35 1.93
C ILE A 126 13.26 -2.97 3.21
N TRP A 127 13.07 -3.92 4.12
CA TRP A 127 12.48 -3.64 5.44
C TRP A 127 13.38 -2.77 6.30
N ALA A 128 14.69 -3.06 6.32
CA ALA A 128 15.67 -2.26 7.03
C ALA A 128 15.72 -0.81 6.51
N PHE A 129 15.63 -0.61 5.19
CA PHE A 129 15.56 0.72 4.59
C PHE A 129 14.28 1.46 4.95
N ALA A 130 13.12 0.79 5.00
CA ALA A 130 11.90 1.43 5.48
C ALA A 130 12.06 1.96 6.92
N ALA A 131 12.71 1.19 7.81
CA ALA A 131 12.99 1.62 9.18
C ALA A 131 14.06 2.74 9.25
N LEU A 132 15.12 2.64 8.43
CA LEU A 132 16.15 3.68 8.34
C LEU A 132 15.57 5.00 7.86
N THR A 133 14.78 4.99 6.79
CA THR A 133 14.09 6.17 6.25
C THR A 133 13.12 6.77 7.28
N ALA A 134 12.40 5.93 8.03
CA ALA A 134 11.57 6.42 9.14
C ALA A 134 12.41 7.19 10.18
N ALA A 135 13.58 6.67 10.54
CA ALA A 135 14.51 7.35 11.44
C ALA A 135 15.06 8.66 10.84
N GLU A 136 15.45 8.65 9.56
CA GLU A 136 15.96 9.84 8.85
C GLU A 136 14.96 10.99 8.81
N TYR A 137 13.66 10.68 8.72
CA TYR A 137 12.59 11.68 8.68
C TYR A 137 12.08 12.12 10.06
N GLY A 138 12.54 11.49 11.15
CA GLY A 138 11.97 11.71 12.47
C GLY A 138 10.51 11.24 12.57
N TYR A 139 10.21 10.10 11.93
CA TYR A 139 8.90 9.46 11.98
C TYR A 139 8.50 9.16 13.44
N PRO A 140 7.21 9.25 13.82
CA PRO A 140 6.77 8.99 15.19
C PRO A 140 7.26 7.64 15.71
N GLU A 141 7.91 7.66 16.87
CA GLU A 141 8.45 6.45 17.49
C GLU A 141 7.33 5.44 17.82
N PRO A 142 7.57 4.13 17.61
CA PRO A 142 6.66 3.10 18.08
C PRO A 142 6.59 3.12 19.62
N SER A 143 5.41 2.85 20.19
CA SER A 143 5.31 2.59 21.63
C SER A 143 6.04 1.30 21.99
N GLU A 144 6.70 1.28 23.15
CA GLU A 144 7.30 0.05 23.72
C GLU A 144 6.29 -1.04 24.06
#